data_AF-F6BFQ1-F1
#
_entry.id   AF-F6BFQ1-F1
#
_cell.length_a   1.000
_cell.length_b   1.000
_cell.length_c   1.000
_cell.angle_alpha   90.00
_cell.angle_beta   90.00
_cell.angle_gamma   90.00
#
_symmetry.space_group_name_H-M   'P 1'
#
loop_
_entity.id
_entity.type
_entity.pdbx_description
1 polymer ?
#
loop_
_entity_poly.entity_id
_entity_poly.type
_entity_poly.pdbx_seq_one_letter_code
_entity_poly.pdbx_strand_id
1 'polypeptide(L)'
;MINAILFAILLIILTVPFFVKAIEDNIEYFLFVMGIIAVTVSGAMSLDLLSHILKNHLLYIITAAVFISGLLFEIFKIKIKEFVKSILNHISLKIFVFMLIVVLGLTSSIITAIVASLVLVEIVHILPIHHKDKVVITVIACLSIGLGAALTPVGEPLSTLVISALKKDFFYLLRTIGIYIVPAIFVMGILGAFYVNRFADNAKPKQEEEYFKEEEMEIRQIENIKFIVIRSIKIFIFLLALELLSAGFKPLVDNYVMHMNVRLLYWVNMISAVLDNATLAAAEISPAMDPEHIRAILMGLLISGGMLIPGNIPNIISAGKLEIKSKEWAKIGIPISMAVLVVCYIFVFI
;
A
#
# COMPACT_ATOMS: atom_id res chain seq x y z
N MET A 1 -0.29 33.26 -9.11
CA MET A 1 -1.01 33.20 -7.81
C MET A 1 -1.66 31.84 -7.59
N ILE A 2 -2.46 31.33 -8.53
CA ILE A 2 -3.11 30.00 -8.45
C ILE A 2 -2.12 28.86 -8.13
N ASN A 3 -1.01 28.75 -8.88
CA ASN A 3 -0.01 27.72 -8.65
C ASN A 3 0.58 27.74 -7.24
N ALA A 4 0.82 28.93 -6.66
CA ALA A 4 1.35 29.06 -5.30
C ALA A 4 0.34 28.55 -4.25
N ILE A 5 -0.96 28.79 -4.47
CA ILE A 5 -2.02 28.27 -3.60
C ILE A 5 -2.12 26.74 -3.73
N LEU A 6 -2.03 26.20 -4.94
CA LEU A 6 -2.03 24.74 -5.16
C LEU A 6 -0.80 24.07 -4.53
N PHE A 7 0.40 24.68 -4.61
CA PHE A 7 1.57 24.21 -3.87
C PHE A 7 1.36 24.25 -2.36
N ALA A 8 0.73 25.29 -1.82
CA ALA A 8 0.40 25.37 -0.40
C ALA A 8 -0.61 24.28 0.01
N ILE A 9 -1.63 24.03 -0.81
CA ILE A 9 -2.60 22.93 -0.62
C ILE A 9 -1.87 21.58 -0.60
N LEU A 10 -0.97 21.34 -1.56
CA LEU A 10 -0.17 20.11 -1.60
C LEU A 10 0.67 19.97 -0.32
N LEU A 11 1.38 21.01 0.10
CA LEU A 11 2.15 20.98 1.35
C LEU A 11 1.27 20.71 2.58
N ILE A 12 0.08 21.32 2.66
CA ILE A 12 -0.88 21.08 3.75
C ILE A 12 -1.31 19.63 3.77
N ILE A 13 -1.69 19.07 2.62
CA ILE A 13 -2.11 17.68 2.49
C ILE A 13 -1.00 16.73 2.98
N LEU A 14 0.24 17.03 2.61
CA LEU A 14 1.40 16.21 2.92
C LEU A 14 1.90 16.35 4.36
N THR A 15 1.59 17.44 5.07
CA THR A 15 2.18 17.73 6.39
C THR A 15 1.18 17.68 7.54
N VAL A 16 -0.04 18.18 7.35
CA VAL A 16 -1.03 18.33 8.43
C VAL A 16 -1.46 16.99 9.07
N PRO A 17 -1.62 15.87 8.33
CA PRO A 17 -1.96 14.58 8.94
C PRO A 17 -0.99 14.14 10.04
N PHE A 18 0.28 14.59 10.01
CA PHE A 18 1.28 14.26 11.02
C PHE A 18 1.16 15.08 12.31
N PHE A 19 0.45 16.20 12.29
CA PHE A 19 0.33 17.11 13.43
C PHE A 19 -1.04 17.05 14.11
N VAL A 20 -2.07 16.56 13.42
CA VAL A 20 -3.45 16.59 13.90
C VAL A 20 -4.05 15.19 13.87
N LYS A 21 -4.13 14.56 15.05
CA LYS A 21 -4.63 13.19 15.21
C LYS A 21 -6.03 12.96 14.64
N ALA A 22 -6.93 13.94 14.79
CA ALA A 22 -8.28 13.86 14.22
C ALA A 22 -8.28 13.79 12.68
N ILE A 23 -7.29 14.42 12.03
CA ILE A 23 -7.08 14.37 10.59
C ILE A 23 -6.41 13.06 10.21
N GLU A 24 -5.40 12.62 10.97
CA GLU A 24 -4.74 11.31 10.81
C GLU A 24 -5.74 10.15 10.81
N ASP A 25 -6.69 10.14 11.76
CA ASP A 25 -7.70 9.10 11.89
C ASP A 25 -8.77 9.14 10.77
N ASN A 26 -8.86 10.26 10.04
CA ASN A 26 -9.92 10.56 9.06
C ASN A 26 -9.38 11.21 7.77
N ILE A 27 -8.22 10.75 7.30
CA ILE A 27 -7.53 11.27 6.13
C ILE A 27 -8.45 11.31 4.91
N GLU A 28 -9.36 10.33 4.76
CA GLU A 28 -10.26 10.26 3.61
C GLU A 28 -11.17 11.50 3.49
N TYR A 29 -11.73 11.96 4.62
CA TYR A 29 -12.56 13.16 4.64
C TYR A 29 -11.74 14.43 4.48
N PHE A 30 -10.55 14.48 5.08
CA PHE A 30 -9.63 15.61 4.93
C PHE A 30 -9.22 15.81 3.47
N LEU A 31 -8.78 14.74 2.80
CA LEU A 31 -8.43 14.78 1.38
C LEU A 31 -9.63 15.19 0.52
N PHE A 32 -10.84 14.75 0.87
CA PHE A 32 -12.05 15.15 0.15
C PHE A 32 -12.28 16.66 0.21
N VAL A 33 -12.17 17.25 1.40
CA VAL A 33 -12.26 18.71 1.60
C VAL A 33 -11.15 19.43 0.84
N MET A 34 -9.90 18.98 0.95
CA MET A 34 -8.78 19.58 0.23
C MET A 34 -8.92 19.46 -1.29
N GLY A 35 -9.49 18.34 -1.77
CA GLY A 35 -9.82 18.13 -3.17
C GLY A 35 -10.85 19.13 -3.70
N ILE A 36 -11.92 19.38 -2.94
CA ILE A 36 -12.92 20.42 -3.27
C ILE A 36 -12.25 21.80 -3.36
N ILE A 37 -11.39 22.13 -2.38
CA ILE A 37 -10.65 23.40 -2.39
C ILE A 37 -9.73 23.48 -3.62
N ALA A 38 -9.00 22.40 -3.95
CA ALA A 38 -8.10 22.35 -5.09
C ALA A 38 -8.82 22.56 -6.43
N VAL A 39 -9.95 21.88 -6.67
CA VAL A 39 -10.73 22.08 -7.91
C VAL A 39 -11.37 23.46 -8.00
N THR A 40 -11.72 24.06 -6.85
CA THR A 40 -12.26 25.42 -6.80
C THR A 40 -11.17 26.45 -7.13
N VAL A 41 -9.99 26.33 -6.54
CA VAL A 41 -8.85 27.24 -6.76
C VAL A 41 -8.29 27.13 -8.17
N SER A 42 -8.22 25.91 -8.73
CA SER A 42 -7.75 25.67 -10.10
C SER A 42 -8.76 26.05 -11.17
N GLY A 43 -10.02 26.31 -10.81
CA GLY A 43 -11.11 26.52 -11.76
C GLY A 43 -11.58 25.25 -12.47
N ALA A 44 -11.14 24.07 -12.03
CA ALA A 44 -11.55 22.78 -12.59
C ALA A 44 -12.97 22.34 -12.16
N MET A 45 -13.55 22.99 -11.15
CA MET A 45 -14.88 22.67 -10.65
C MET A 45 -15.94 22.92 -11.74
N SER A 46 -16.55 21.82 -12.21
CA SER A 46 -17.62 21.85 -13.21
C SER A 46 -18.67 20.78 -12.92
N LEU A 47 -19.91 21.00 -13.41
CA LEU A 47 -20.96 19.98 -13.35
C LEU A 47 -20.56 18.72 -14.13
N ASP A 48 -19.78 18.88 -15.20
CA ASP A 48 -19.26 17.77 -15.99
C ASP A 48 -18.26 16.93 -15.18
N LEU A 49 -17.36 17.56 -14.42
CA LEU A 49 -16.43 16.85 -13.53
C LEU A 49 -17.20 16.04 -12.48
N LEU A 50 -18.19 16.65 -11.81
CA LEU A 50 -18.98 15.96 -10.80
C LEU A 50 -19.78 14.79 -11.41
N SER A 51 -20.41 15.01 -12.57
CA SER A 51 -21.12 13.96 -13.30
C SER A 51 -20.20 12.83 -13.73
N HIS A 52 -18.98 13.17 -14.17
CA HIS A 52 -17.98 12.19 -14.57
C HIS A 52 -17.55 11.30 -13.41
N ILE A 53 -17.21 11.90 -12.27
CA ILE A 53 -16.78 11.18 -11.06
C ILE A 53 -17.90 10.25 -10.57
N LEU A 54 -19.13 10.75 -10.47
CA LEU A 54 -20.27 9.95 -10.00
C LEU A 54 -20.75 8.88 -11.01
N LYS A 55 -20.45 9.03 -12.30
CA LYS A 55 -20.73 8.00 -13.31
C LYS A 55 -19.58 7.02 -13.49
N ASN A 56 -18.48 7.19 -12.77
CA ASN A 56 -17.33 6.32 -12.90
C ASN A 56 -17.63 4.94 -12.30
N HIS A 57 -17.94 3.97 -13.17
CA HIS A 57 -18.24 2.60 -12.78
C HIS A 57 -17.12 1.94 -11.96
N LEU A 58 -15.85 2.31 -12.19
CA LEU A 58 -14.70 1.75 -11.46
C LEU A 58 -14.78 2.07 -9.97
N LEU A 59 -15.23 3.27 -9.62
CA LEU A 59 -15.36 3.71 -8.23
C LEU A 59 -16.30 2.76 -7.45
N TYR A 60 -17.44 2.42 -8.04
CA TYR A 60 -18.39 1.47 -7.44
C TYR A 60 -17.88 0.03 -7.40
N ILE A 61 -17.24 -0.44 -8.49
CA ILE A 61 -16.67 -1.79 -8.55
C ILE A 61 -15.61 -1.98 -7.47
N ILE A 62 -14.75 -0.98 -7.25
CA ILE A 62 -13.66 -1.07 -6.30
C ILE A 62 -14.18 -1.01 -4.87
N THR A 63 -15.11 -0.09 -4.57
CA THR A 63 -15.79 -0.08 -3.26
C THR A 63 -16.49 -1.42 -2.97
N ALA A 64 -17.15 -2.00 -3.96
CA ALA A 64 -17.78 -3.31 -3.82
C ALA A 64 -16.76 -4.43 -3.62
N ALA A 65 -15.63 -4.42 -4.36
CA ALA A 65 -14.57 -5.40 -4.23
C ALA A 65 -13.94 -5.38 -2.83
N VAL A 66 -13.65 -4.20 -2.27
CA VAL A 66 -13.16 -4.07 -0.90
C VAL A 66 -14.19 -4.61 0.10
N PHE A 67 -15.47 -4.25 -0.05
CA PHE A 67 -16.53 -4.71 0.84
C PHE A 67 -16.66 -6.24 0.84
N ILE A 68 -16.71 -6.85 -0.36
CA ILE A 68 -16.80 -8.30 -0.54
C ILE A 68 -15.56 -9.01 0.01
N SER A 69 -14.36 -8.51 -0.27
CA SER A 69 -13.11 -9.07 0.25
C SER A 69 -13.05 -9.01 1.77
N GLY A 70 -13.52 -7.91 2.38
CA GLY A 70 -13.64 -7.78 3.83
C GLY A 70 -14.62 -8.79 4.44
N LEU A 71 -15.79 -8.99 3.81
CA LEU A 71 -16.75 -10.01 4.25
C LEU A 71 -16.21 -11.43 4.11
N LEU A 72 -15.52 -11.74 3.00
CA LEU A 72 -14.88 -13.03 2.80
C LEU A 72 -13.84 -13.29 3.89
N PHE A 73 -12.99 -12.31 4.20
CA PHE A 73 -12.00 -12.44 5.26
C PHE A 73 -12.64 -12.78 6.61
N GLU A 74 -13.70 -12.06 6.97
CA GLU A 74 -14.43 -12.29 8.23
C GLU A 74 -14.96 -13.71 8.35
N ILE A 75 -15.47 -14.27 7.24
CA ILE A 75 -16.01 -15.63 7.19
C ILE A 75 -14.89 -16.68 7.27
N PHE A 76 -13.74 -16.44 6.63
CA PHE A 76 -12.69 -17.44 6.45
C PHE A 76 -11.54 -17.37 7.46
N LYS A 77 -11.45 -16.32 8.29
CA LYS A 77 -10.30 -16.10 9.20
C LYS A 77 -9.94 -17.30 10.10
N ILE A 78 -10.94 -17.99 10.65
CA ILE A 78 -10.72 -19.17 11.50
C ILE A 78 -10.11 -20.32 10.68
N LYS A 79 -10.66 -20.58 9.49
CA LYS A 79 -10.16 -21.63 8.59
C LYS A 79 -8.74 -21.34 8.10
N ILE A 80 -8.41 -20.07 7.85
CA ILE A 80 -7.05 -19.66 7.49
C ILE A 80 -6.08 -20.03 8.61
N LYS A 81 -6.42 -19.75 9.88
CA LYS A 81 -5.57 -20.07 11.04
C LYS A 81 -5.32 -21.58 11.18
N GLU A 82 -6.36 -22.39 11.05
CA GLU A 82 -6.23 -23.86 11.10
C GLU A 82 -5.38 -24.42 9.95
N PHE A 83 -5.60 -23.90 8.73
CA PHE A 83 -4.84 -24.29 7.54
C PHE A 83 -3.35 -23.99 7.69
N VAL A 84 -3.00 -22.80 8.19
CA VAL A 84 -1.60 -22.41 8.39
C VAL A 84 -0.92 -23.32 9.40
N LYS A 85 -1.59 -23.60 10.54
CA LYS A 85 -1.05 -24.52 11.56
C LYS A 85 -0.83 -25.93 11.01
N SER A 86 -1.72 -26.40 10.13
CA SER A 86 -1.58 -27.70 9.47
C SER A 86 -0.38 -27.74 8.51
N ILE A 87 -0.18 -26.69 7.71
CA ILE A 87 0.94 -26.61 6.77
C ILE A 87 2.28 -26.57 7.49
N LEU A 88 2.40 -25.80 8.57
CA LEU A 88 3.65 -25.68 9.33
C LEU A 88 4.16 -27.01 9.88
N ASN A 89 3.28 -28.01 10.04
CA ASN A 89 3.67 -29.36 10.46
C ASN A 89 4.29 -30.22 9.33
N HIS A 90 4.14 -29.81 8.07
CA HIS A 90 4.52 -30.61 6.90
C HIS A 90 5.67 -30.00 6.08
N ILE A 91 5.97 -28.71 6.25
CA ILE A 91 7.02 -28.03 5.49
C ILE A 91 8.00 -27.28 6.40
N SER A 92 9.25 -27.15 5.95
CA SER A 92 10.25 -26.35 6.67
C SER A 92 9.84 -24.87 6.74
N LEU A 93 10.22 -24.19 7.83
CA LEU A 93 9.91 -22.77 8.04
C LEU A 93 10.42 -21.88 6.88
N LYS A 94 11.54 -22.24 6.24
CA LYS A 94 12.09 -21.51 5.09
C LYS A 94 11.15 -21.54 3.89
N ILE A 95 10.68 -22.74 3.53
CA ILE A 95 9.74 -22.93 2.42
C ILE A 95 8.41 -22.26 2.76
N PHE A 96 7.98 -22.37 4.02
CA PHE A 96 6.77 -21.69 4.48
C PHE A 96 6.86 -20.17 4.30
N VAL A 97 7.93 -19.53 4.77
CA VAL A 97 8.10 -18.07 4.65
C VAL A 97 8.25 -17.62 3.19
N PHE A 98 8.97 -18.39 2.37
CA PHE A 98 9.01 -18.15 0.92
C PHE A 98 7.59 -18.14 0.32
N MET A 99 6.83 -19.20 0.55
CA MET A 99 5.48 -19.36 0.02
C MET A 99 4.55 -18.29 0.55
N LEU A 100 4.63 -17.95 1.84
CA LEU A 100 3.86 -16.89 2.47
C LEU A 100 4.04 -15.56 1.74
N ILE A 101 5.30 -15.13 1.55
CA ILE A 101 5.62 -13.83 0.93
C ILE A 101 5.18 -13.79 -0.54
N VAL A 102 5.43 -14.86 -1.29
CA VAL A 102 5.09 -14.93 -2.72
C VAL A 102 3.58 -15.01 -2.93
N VAL A 103 2.89 -15.89 -2.19
CA VAL A 103 1.44 -16.07 -2.34
C VAL A 103 0.72 -14.80 -1.92
N LEU A 104 1.03 -14.22 -0.76
CA LEU A 104 0.40 -12.98 -0.33
C LEU A 104 0.71 -11.81 -1.28
N GLY A 105 1.95 -11.72 -1.79
CA GLY A 105 2.31 -10.74 -2.81
C GLY A 105 1.46 -10.86 -4.07
N LEU A 106 1.41 -12.04 -4.70
CA LEU A 106 0.67 -12.20 -5.96
C LEU A 106 -0.84 -12.05 -5.78
N THR A 107 -1.38 -12.56 -4.68
CA THR A 107 -2.82 -12.57 -4.41
C THR A 107 -3.35 -11.25 -3.84
N SER A 108 -2.50 -10.36 -3.31
CA SER A 108 -2.94 -9.07 -2.75
C SER A 108 -3.63 -8.18 -3.79
N SER A 109 -3.28 -8.34 -5.07
CA SER A 109 -3.97 -7.67 -6.19
C SER A 109 -5.45 -8.07 -6.34
N ILE A 110 -5.85 -9.24 -5.82
CA ILE A 110 -7.21 -9.77 -5.93
C ILE A 110 -7.99 -9.49 -4.63
N ILE A 111 -7.37 -9.77 -3.47
CA ILE A 111 -8.05 -9.72 -2.17
C ILE A 111 -7.91 -8.38 -1.43
N THR A 112 -7.09 -7.45 -1.94
CA THR A 112 -6.62 -6.21 -1.30
C THR A 112 -5.38 -6.35 -0.41
N ALA A 113 -4.57 -5.29 -0.38
CA ALA A 113 -3.45 -5.10 0.54
C ALA A 113 -3.88 -5.16 2.01
N ILE A 114 -5.07 -4.69 2.36
CA ILE A 114 -5.60 -4.70 3.73
C ILE A 114 -5.76 -6.15 4.20
N VAL A 115 -6.52 -6.96 3.44
CA VAL A 115 -6.80 -8.36 3.79
C VAL A 115 -5.51 -9.17 3.80
N ALA A 116 -4.64 -9.01 2.80
CA ALA A 116 -3.36 -9.70 2.75
C ALA A 116 -2.48 -9.39 3.99
N SER A 117 -2.51 -8.15 4.49
CA SER A 117 -1.73 -7.73 5.65
C SER A 117 -2.31 -8.27 6.97
N LEU A 118 -3.63 -8.37 7.08
CA LEU A 118 -4.26 -9.02 8.23
C LEU A 118 -3.94 -10.52 8.28
N VAL A 119 -4.02 -11.20 7.13
CA VAL A 119 -3.58 -12.60 7.02
C VAL A 119 -2.10 -12.74 7.39
N LEU A 120 -1.24 -11.85 6.90
CA LEU A 120 0.18 -11.83 7.26
C LEU A 120 0.38 -11.71 8.78
N VAL A 121 -0.30 -10.77 9.43
CA VAL A 121 -0.21 -10.54 10.88
C VAL A 121 -0.59 -11.79 11.65
N GLU A 122 -1.74 -12.41 11.34
CA GLU A 122 -2.19 -13.64 11.99
C GLU A 122 -1.17 -14.77 11.86
N ILE A 123 -0.58 -14.90 10.66
CA ILE A 123 0.42 -15.93 10.39
C ILE A 123 1.73 -15.65 11.13
N VAL A 124 2.27 -14.44 11.04
CA VAL A 124 3.54 -14.06 11.68
C VAL A 124 3.42 -14.16 13.19
N HIS A 125 2.26 -13.85 13.74
CA HIS A 125 1.98 -13.98 15.16
C HIS A 125 2.16 -15.43 15.64
N ILE A 126 1.63 -16.41 14.90
CA ILE A 126 1.73 -17.84 15.25
C ILE A 126 3.07 -18.48 14.91
N LEU A 127 3.97 -17.79 14.20
CA LEU A 127 5.29 -18.33 13.89
C LEU A 127 6.16 -18.43 15.16
N PRO A 128 6.81 -19.60 15.39
CA PRO A 128 7.67 -19.82 16.55
C PRO A 128 9.07 -19.20 16.33
N ILE A 129 9.13 -17.87 16.25
CA ILE A 129 10.35 -17.10 15.97
C ILE A 129 10.43 -15.84 16.84
N HIS A 130 11.64 -15.34 17.04
CA HIS A 130 11.88 -14.14 17.84
C HIS A 130 11.26 -12.89 17.19
N HIS A 131 10.88 -11.91 18.01
CA HIS A 131 10.30 -10.65 17.54
C HIS A 131 11.13 -9.96 16.45
N LYS A 132 12.48 -9.96 16.59
CA LYS A 132 13.38 -9.39 15.56
C LYS A 132 13.20 -10.05 14.19
N ASP A 133 12.95 -11.35 14.15
CA ASP A 133 12.73 -12.10 12.91
C ASP A 133 11.33 -11.87 12.37
N LYS A 134 10.32 -11.78 13.26
CA LYS A 134 8.96 -11.34 12.91
C LYS A 134 9.00 -9.98 12.21
N VAL A 135 9.77 -9.02 12.72
CA VAL A 135 9.96 -7.69 12.11
C VAL A 135 10.52 -7.82 10.69
N VAL A 136 11.61 -8.57 10.51
CA VAL A 136 12.26 -8.72 9.19
C VAL A 136 11.31 -9.35 8.18
N ILE A 137 10.65 -10.46 8.55
CA ILE A 137 9.71 -11.15 7.67
C ILE A 137 8.53 -10.24 7.34
N THR A 138 8.01 -9.51 8.32
CA THR A 138 6.89 -8.58 8.12
C THR A 138 7.25 -7.50 7.13
N VAL A 139 8.42 -6.85 7.28
CA VAL A 139 8.85 -5.78 6.35
C VAL A 139 8.98 -6.32 4.92
N ILE A 140 9.63 -7.48 4.74
CA ILE A 140 9.80 -8.10 3.42
C ILE A 140 8.45 -8.50 2.82
N ALA A 141 7.57 -9.08 3.63
CA ALA A 141 6.23 -9.48 3.20
C ALA A 141 5.36 -8.27 2.85
N CYS A 142 5.39 -7.19 3.63
CA CYS A 142 4.64 -5.96 3.34
C CYS A 142 5.14 -5.28 2.06
N LEU A 143 6.46 -5.29 1.79
CA LEU A 143 6.99 -4.82 0.52
C LEU A 143 6.46 -5.67 -0.65
N SER A 144 6.44 -7.00 -0.51
CA SER A 144 5.85 -7.92 -1.50
C SER A 144 4.36 -7.66 -1.71
N ILE A 145 3.58 -7.52 -0.63
CA ILE A 145 2.14 -7.25 -0.66
C ILE A 145 1.86 -5.90 -1.32
N GLY A 146 2.60 -4.84 -0.99
CA GLY A 146 2.45 -3.51 -1.57
C GLY A 146 2.75 -3.51 -3.07
N LEU A 147 3.87 -4.11 -3.48
CA LEU A 147 4.18 -4.27 -4.91
C LEU A 147 3.09 -5.06 -5.63
N GLY A 148 2.66 -6.18 -5.08
CA GLY A 148 1.63 -7.02 -5.68
C GLY A 148 0.26 -6.36 -5.74
N ALA A 149 -0.14 -5.61 -4.72
CA ALA A 149 -1.43 -4.94 -4.65
C ALA A 149 -1.59 -3.92 -5.79
N ALA A 150 -0.49 -3.33 -6.24
CA ALA A 150 -0.47 -2.38 -7.33
C ALA A 150 -0.81 -2.95 -8.71
N LEU A 151 -0.83 -4.29 -8.87
CA LEU A 151 -1.03 -4.94 -10.17
C LEU A 151 -2.45 -4.77 -10.74
N THR A 152 -3.44 -4.54 -9.90
CA THR A 152 -4.82 -4.29 -10.33
C THR A 152 -5.47 -3.20 -9.47
N PRO A 153 -6.47 -2.46 -9.97
CA PRO A 153 -7.09 -1.36 -9.22
C PRO A 153 -7.84 -1.80 -7.97
N VAL A 154 -8.03 -3.10 -7.74
CA VAL A 154 -8.66 -3.62 -6.51
C VAL A 154 -7.67 -3.68 -5.36
N GLY A 155 -6.38 -3.87 -5.63
CA GLY A 155 -5.42 -4.24 -4.60
C GLY A 155 -5.15 -3.13 -3.58
N GLU A 156 -4.98 -1.88 -4.03
CA GLU A 156 -4.73 -0.73 -3.15
C GLU A 156 -5.19 0.61 -3.73
N PRO A 157 -5.36 1.67 -2.90
CA PRO A 157 -5.90 2.94 -3.38
C PRO A 157 -5.06 3.66 -4.43
N LEU A 158 -3.72 3.53 -4.40
CA LEU A 158 -2.83 4.07 -5.44
C LEU A 158 -3.22 3.49 -6.81
N SER A 159 -3.30 2.16 -6.92
CA SER A 159 -3.62 1.47 -8.16
C SER A 159 -5.01 1.83 -8.69
N THR A 160 -5.98 1.98 -7.77
CA THR A 160 -7.30 2.49 -8.11
C THR A 160 -7.22 3.87 -8.75
N LEU A 161 -6.52 4.80 -8.08
CA LEU A 161 -6.36 6.16 -8.55
C LEU A 161 -5.79 6.19 -9.96
N VAL A 162 -4.71 5.46 -10.18
CA VAL A 162 -3.98 5.49 -11.44
C VAL A 162 -4.88 5.05 -12.60
N ILE A 163 -5.61 3.95 -12.43
CA ILE A 163 -6.55 3.46 -13.45
C ILE A 163 -7.66 4.48 -13.70
N SER A 164 -8.20 5.06 -12.63
CA SER A 164 -9.30 6.02 -12.69
C SER A 164 -8.87 7.33 -13.38
N ALA A 165 -7.78 7.92 -12.92
CA ALA A 165 -7.21 9.16 -13.43
C ALA A 165 -6.80 9.02 -14.90
N LEU A 166 -6.11 7.93 -15.27
CA LEU A 166 -5.68 7.68 -16.64
C LEU A 166 -6.80 7.16 -17.56
N LYS A 167 -7.98 6.83 -17.00
CA LYS A 167 -9.12 6.23 -17.70
C LYS A 167 -8.73 4.99 -18.51
N LYS A 168 -7.95 4.10 -17.89
CA LYS A 168 -7.46 2.86 -18.52
C LYS A 168 -8.30 1.65 -18.11
N ASP A 169 -8.08 0.52 -18.79
CA ASP A 169 -8.73 -0.74 -18.45
C ASP A 169 -8.11 -1.38 -17.20
N PHE A 170 -8.86 -2.31 -16.60
CA PHE A 170 -8.52 -3.02 -15.37
C PHE A 170 -7.10 -3.62 -15.34
N PHE A 171 -6.62 -4.14 -16.48
CA PHE A 171 -5.34 -4.86 -16.56
C PHE A 171 -4.18 -3.97 -17.01
N TYR A 172 -4.38 -2.65 -17.13
CA TYR A 172 -3.35 -1.73 -17.57
C TYR A 172 -2.10 -1.75 -16.68
N LEU A 173 -2.26 -1.74 -15.36
CA LEU A 173 -1.13 -1.78 -14.41
C LEU A 173 -0.37 -3.09 -14.52
N LEU A 174 -1.06 -4.22 -14.56
CA LEU A 174 -0.45 -5.53 -14.79
C LEU A 174 0.44 -5.54 -16.05
N ARG A 175 -0.03 -4.96 -17.17
CA ARG A 175 0.78 -4.88 -18.40
C ARG A 175 1.92 -3.86 -18.31
N THR A 176 1.78 -2.81 -17.52
CA THR A 176 2.74 -1.68 -17.47
C THR A 176 3.89 -1.95 -16.50
N ILE A 177 3.59 -2.46 -15.31
CA ILE A 177 4.55 -2.63 -14.20
C ILE A 177 4.72 -4.10 -13.77
N GLY A 178 3.86 -5.01 -14.23
CA GLY A 178 3.87 -6.41 -13.81
C GLY A 178 5.16 -7.16 -14.13
N ILE A 179 5.84 -6.82 -15.22
CA ILE A 179 7.14 -7.42 -15.58
C ILE A 179 8.25 -7.11 -14.56
N TYR A 180 8.14 -6.02 -13.81
CA TYR A 180 9.10 -5.66 -12.76
C TYR A 180 8.64 -6.17 -11.39
N ILE A 181 7.33 -6.08 -11.11
CA ILE A 181 6.76 -6.43 -9.81
C ILE A 181 6.77 -7.94 -9.56
N VAL A 182 6.36 -8.76 -10.54
CA VAL A 182 6.27 -10.21 -10.33
C VAL A 182 7.63 -10.81 -9.97
N PRO A 183 8.73 -10.54 -10.71
CA PRO A 183 10.06 -10.97 -10.29
C PRO A 183 10.49 -10.42 -8.93
N ALA A 184 10.19 -9.15 -8.63
CA ALA A 184 10.52 -8.56 -7.34
C ALA A 184 9.83 -9.30 -6.17
N ILE A 185 8.57 -9.73 -6.33
CA ILE A 185 7.85 -10.55 -5.34
C ILE A 185 8.59 -11.88 -5.08
N PHE A 186 9.05 -12.57 -6.13
CA PHE A 186 9.83 -13.79 -5.97
C PHE A 186 11.16 -13.52 -5.26
N VAL A 187 11.86 -12.44 -5.59
CA VAL A 187 13.08 -12.02 -4.91
C VAL A 187 12.80 -11.75 -3.43
N MET A 188 11.70 -11.09 -3.08
CA MET A 188 11.30 -10.89 -1.67
C MET A 188 11.05 -12.22 -0.96
N GLY A 189 10.38 -13.16 -1.61
CA GLY A 189 10.21 -14.51 -1.07
C GLY A 189 11.52 -15.19 -0.75
N ILE A 190 12.48 -15.13 -1.69
CA ILE A 190 13.83 -15.71 -1.51
C ILE A 190 14.54 -15.02 -0.35
N LEU A 191 14.54 -13.69 -0.30
CA LEU A 191 15.15 -12.91 0.79
C LEU A 191 14.57 -13.27 2.15
N GLY A 192 13.24 -13.36 2.27
CA GLY A 192 12.58 -13.75 3.51
C GLY A 192 12.97 -15.15 3.98
N ALA A 193 13.04 -16.12 3.06
CA ALA A 193 13.46 -17.48 3.37
C ALA A 193 14.91 -17.57 3.84
N PHE A 194 15.81 -16.76 3.28
CA PHE A 194 17.21 -16.69 3.72
C PHE A 194 17.37 -16.06 5.11
N TYR A 195 16.58 -15.04 5.45
CA TYR A 195 16.68 -14.38 6.75
C TYR A 195 16.27 -15.29 7.92
N VAL A 196 15.25 -16.14 7.72
CA VAL A 196 14.83 -17.16 8.68
C VAL A 196 15.97 -18.14 9.02
N ASN A 197 16.86 -18.42 8.06
CA ASN A 197 17.98 -19.35 8.25
C ASN A 197 19.01 -18.87 9.28
N ARG A 198 19.08 -17.57 9.57
CA ARG A 198 20.15 -16.99 10.40
C ARG A 198 19.88 -17.08 11.91
N PHE A 199 18.63 -17.36 12.30
CA PHE A 199 18.17 -17.25 13.70
C PHE A 199 17.40 -18.47 14.22
N ALA A 200 16.93 -19.37 13.33
CA ALA A 200 16.28 -20.62 13.72
C ALA A 200 17.19 -21.61 14.49
N ASP A 201 18.52 -21.48 14.35
CA ASP A 201 19.49 -22.36 15.04
C ASP A 201 19.61 -22.09 16.57
N ASN A 202 18.95 -21.07 17.12
CA ASN A 202 19.13 -20.66 18.53
C ASN A 202 17.85 -20.56 19.39
N ALA A 203 16.67 -20.90 18.89
CA ALA A 203 15.42 -20.77 19.66
C ALA A 203 15.14 -22.03 20.51
N LYS A 204 15.19 -21.90 21.85
CA LYS A 204 14.65 -22.91 22.79
C LYS A 204 13.19 -22.57 23.15
N PRO A 205 12.22 -23.50 23.00
CA PRO A 205 10.79 -23.21 23.03
C PRO A 205 10.18 -23.38 24.43
N LYS A 206 10.49 -22.51 25.41
CA LYS A 206 10.03 -22.74 26.81
C LYS A 206 9.33 -21.59 27.52
N GLN A 207 9.09 -20.44 26.90
CA GLN A 207 8.38 -19.33 27.54
C GLN A 207 7.22 -18.74 26.71
N GLU A 208 6.82 -19.42 25.64
CA GLU A 208 5.95 -18.85 24.61
C GLU A 208 4.44 -19.01 24.88
N GLU A 209 3.98 -19.89 25.77
CA GLU A 209 2.52 -20.14 25.90
C GLU A 209 1.72 -19.04 26.63
N GLU A 210 2.37 -18.15 27.38
CA GLU A 210 1.70 -17.13 28.19
C GLU A 210 1.53 -15.80 27.43
N TYR A 211 2.53 -15.42 26.61
CA TYR A 211 2.47 -14.26 25.70
C TYR A 211 1.39 -14.41 24.62
N PHE A 212 1.19 -15.62 24.09
CA PHE A 212 0.22 -15.89 23.02
C PHE A 212 -1.25 -15.72 23.48
N LYS A 213 -1.54 -15.76 24.78
CA LYS A 213 -2.91 -15.62 25.30
C LYS A 213 -3.33 -14.17 25.54
N GLU A 214 -2.38 -13.29 25.87
CA GLU A 214 -2.66 -11.86 26.09
C GLU A 214 -2.86 -11.13 24.75
N GLU A 215 -2.01 -11.40 23.74
CA GLU A 215 -2.12 -10.80 22.40
C GLU A 215 -3.36 -11.33 21.61
N GLU A 216 -3.78 -12.59 21.80
CA GLU A 216 -5.03 -13.14 21.21
C GLU A 216 -6.30 -12.43 21.73
N MET A 217 -6.28 -11.88 22.95
CA MET A 217 -7.44 -11.20 23.55
C MET A 217 -7.61 -9.76 23.07
N GLU A 218 -6.52 -9.03 22.81
CA GLU A 218 -6.58 -7.64 22.34
C GLU A 218 -7.01 -7.52 20.87
N ILE A 219 -6.66 -8.49 20.02
CA ILE A 219 -6.98 -8.46 18.58
C ILE A 219 -8.42 -8.91 18.30
N ARG A 220 -8.98 -9.83 19.10
CA ARG A 220 -10.36 -10.34 18.94
C ARG A 220 -11.45 -9.27 18.98
N GLN A 221 -11.16 -8.08 19.48
CA GLN A 221 -12.14 -6.99 19.57
C GLN A 221 -12.36 -6.23 18.26
N ILE A 222 -11.52 -6.42 17.24
CA ILE A 222 -11.59 -5.66 15.99
C ILE A 222 -11.82 -6.61 14.83
N GLU A 223 -13.06 -7.07 14.71
CA GLU A 223 -13.72 -7.16 13.41
C GLU A 223 -15.21 -7.41 13.61
N ASN A 224 -15.97 -6.36 13.32
CA ASN A 224 -17.42 -6.38 13.30
C ASN A 224 -17.83 -6.01 11.87
N ILE A 225 -18.94 -6.55 11.36
CA ILE A 225 -19.49 -6.17 10.04
C ILE A 225 -19.59 -4.64 9.93
N LYS A 226 -19.87 -3.95 11.04
CA LYS A 226 -19.84 -2.48 11.12
C LYS A 226 -18.51 -1.85 10.67
N PHE A 227 -17.38 -2.45 11.03
CA PHE A 227 -16.05 -1.99 10.64
C PHE A 227 -15.85 -2.12 9.12
N ILE A 228 -16.23 -3.26 8.52
CA ILE A 228 -16.13 -3.51 7.08
C ILE A 228 -16.97 -2.49 6.29
N VAL A 229 -18.19 -2.22 6.75
CA VAL A 229 -19.09 -1.20 6.16
C VAL A 229 -18.46 0.19 6.23
N ILE A 230 -18.03 0.63 7.42
CA ILE A 230 -17.42 1.96 7.62
C ILE A 230 -16.17 2.11 6.74
N ARG A 231 -15.32 1.08 6.67
CA ARG A 231 -14.11 1.10 5.86
C ARG A 231 -14.42 1.24 4.36
N SER A 232 -15.42 0.51 3.86
CA SER A 232 -15.83 0.59 2.46
C SER A 232 -16.34 1.98 2.10
N ILE A 233 -17.10 2.62 3.00
CA ILE A 233 -17.55 4.02 2.85
C ILE A 233 -16.35 4.98 2.86
N LYS A 234 -15.40 4.82 3.80
CA LYS A 234 -14.19 5.64 3.84
C LYS A 234 -13.39 5.52 2.54
N ILE A 235 -13.25 4.31 1.98
CA ILE A 235 -12.60 4.12 0.68
C ILE A 235 -13.36 4.82 -0.44
N PHE A 236 -14.69 4.71 -0.49
CA PHE A 236 -15.49 5.44 -1.49
C PHE A 236 -15.21 6.96 -1.45
N ILE A 237 -15.20 7.56 -0.25
CA ILE A 237 -14.90 8.97 -0.04
C ILE A 237 -13.45 9.29 -0.45
N PHE A 238 -12.51 8.41 -0.12
CA PHE A 238 -11.13 8.53 -0.55
C PHE A 238 -11.01 8.55 -2.07
N LEU A 239 -11.69 7.66 -2.79
CA LEU A 239 -11.66 7.63 -4.25
C LEU A 239 -12.24 8.92 -4.86
N LEU A 240 -13.33 9.45 -4.28
CA LEU A 240 -13.87 10.75 -4.67
C LEU A 240 -12.85 11.88 -4.44
N ALA A 241 -12.17 11.86 -3.29
CA ALA A 241 -11.15 12.84 -2.94
C ALA A 241 -10.00 12.84 -3.95
N LEU A 242 -9.52 11.66 -4.33
CA LEU A 242 -8.42 11.51 -5.28
C LEU A 242 -8.78 11.98 -6.69
N GLU A 243 -10.00 11.73 -7.15
CA GLU A 243 -10.50 12.26 -8.44
C GLU A 243 -10.53 13.79 -8.43
N LEU A 244 -11.02 14.39 -7.33
CA LEU A 244 -11.01 15.84 -7.15
C LEU A 244 -9.57 16.38 -7.07
N LEU A 245 -8.69 15.74 -6.32
CA LEU A 245 -7.29 16.17 -6.21
C LEU A 245 -6.55 16.06 -7.55
N SER A 246 -6.76 14.97 -8.29
CA SER A 246 -6.16 14.77 -9.61
C SER A 246 -6.63 15.85 -10.59
N ALA A 247 -7.92 16.18 -10.59
CA ALA A 247 -8.44 17.30 -11.39
C ALA A 247 -7.90 18.66 -10.92
N GLY A 248 -7.84 18.88 -9.60
CA GLY A 248 -7.44 20.14 -8.98
C GLY A 248 -5.95 20.44 -9.12
N PHE A 249 -5.09 19.43 -9.13
CA PHE A 249 -3.64 19.56 -9.30
C PHE A 249 -3.17 19.49 -10.75
N LYS A 250 -4.07 19.24 -11.71
CA LYS A 250 -3.73 19.23 -13.14
C LYS A 250 -2.88 20.42 -13.59
N PRO A 251 -3.16 21.69 -13.19
CA PRO A 251 -2.30 22.81 -13.58
C PRO A 251 -0.87 22.71 -13.04
N LEU A 252 -0.67 22.09 -11.88
CA LEU A 252 0.65 21.90 -11.28
C LEU A 252 1.40 20.75 -11.98
N VAL A 253 0.69 19.66 -12.27
CA VAL A 253 1.24 18.51 -13.00
C VAL A 253 1.68 18.92 -14.40
N ASP A 254 0.78 19.56 -15.16
CA ASP A 254 1.02 19.89 -16.56
C ASP A 254 2.14 20.93 -16.73
N ASN A 255 2.29 21.88 -15.79
CA ASN A 255 3.31 22.92 -15.87
C ASN A 255 4.68 22.48 -15.31
N TYR A 256 4.72 21.62 -14.29
CA TYR A 256 5.96 21.29 -13.59
C TYR A 256 6.36 19.82 -13.73
N VAL A 257 5.49 18.89 -13.35
CA VAL A 257 5.81 17.46 -13.28
C VAL A 257 6.07 16.87 -14.67
N MET A 258 5.26 17.22 -15.68
CA MET A 258 5.44 16.70 -17.05
C MET A 258 6.73 17.15 -17.74
N HIS A 259 7.39 18.22 -17.25
CA HIS A 259 8.65 18.72 -17.81
C HIS A 259 9.87 18.22 -17.02
N MET A 260 9.66 17.52 -15.91
CA MET A 260 10.75 16.95 -15.14
C MET A 260 11.36 15.75 -15.86
N ASN A 261 12.67 15.58 -15.68
CA ASN A 261 13.33 14.39 -16.19
C ASN A 261 12.75 13.12 -15.54
N VAL A 262 12.34 12.15 -16.35
CA VAL A 262 11.74 10.87 -15.91
C VAL A 262 12.61 10.15 -14.86
N ARG A 263 13.94 10.18 -15.03
CA ARG A 263 14.88 9.58 -14.08
C ARG A 263 14.89 10.33 -12.76
N LEU A 264 14.78 11.66 -12.79
CA LEU A 264 14.68 12.47 -11.58
C LEU A 264 13.37 12.19 -10.83
N LEU A 265 12.25 12.09 -11.55
CA LEU A 265 10.94 11.76 -10.95
C LEU A 265 10.98 10.43 -10.19
N TYR A 266 11.60 9.41 -10.78
CA TYR A 266 11.79 8.11 -10.13
C TYR A 266 12.45 8.23 -8.74
N TRP A 267 13.50 9.07 -8.61
CA TRP A 267 14.22 9.27 -7.35
C TRP A 267 13.53 10.24 -6.39
N VAL A 268 12.91 11.31 -6.90
CA VAL A 268 12.15 12.26 -6.08
C VAL A 268 11.02 11.55 -5.34
N ASN A 269 10.46 10.52 -5.95
CA ASN A 269 9.39 9.72 -5.36
C ASN A 269 9.83 8.88 -4.15
N MET A 270 11.11 8.92 -3.75
CA MET A 270 11.54 8.52 -2.40
C MET A 270 10.84 9.28 -1.27
N ILE A 271 10.30 10.47 -1.56
CA ILE A 271 9.46 11.22 -0.61
C ILE A 271 8.25 10.40 -0.14
N SER A 272 7.77 9.46 -0.95
CA SER A 272 6.69 8.53 -0.62
C SER A 272 7.03 7.53 0.49
N ALA A 273 8.31 7.45 0.90
CA ALA A 273 8.68 6.77 2.12
C ALA A 273 8.00 7.38 3.35
N VAL A 274 7.86 8.71 3.38
CA VAL A 274 7.28 9.45 4.52
C VAL A 274 5.83 9.81 4.26
N LEU A 275 5.45 9.99 3.01
CA LEU A 275 4.14 10.49 2.59
C LEU A 275 3.30 9.39 1.93
N ASP A 276 1.97 9.53 1.98
CA ASP A 276 1.06 8.56 1.38
C ASP A 276 1.20 8.48 -0.15
N ASN A 277 1.49 7.27 -0.65
CA ASN A 277 1.69 6.95 -2.05
C ASN A 277 0.52 7.39 -2.95
N ALA A 278 -0.72 7.13 -2.53
CA ALA A 278 -1.91 7.45 -3.33
C ALA A 278 -2.10 8.97 -3.46
N THR A 279 -1.80 9.71 -2.41
CA THR A 279 -1.84 11.17 -2.40
C THR A 279 -0.79 11.78 -3.35
N LEU A 280 0.44 11.26 -3.34
CA LEU A 280 1.48 11.70 -4.29
C LEU A 280 1.11 11.36 -5.74
N ALA A 281 0.58 10.16 -6.00
CA ALA A 281 0.10 9.83 -7.34
C ALA A 281 -1.05 10.75 -7.80
N ALA A 282 -1.93 11.19 -6.91
CA ALA A 282 -2.96 12.18 -7.23
C ALA A 282 -2.36 13.51 -7.69
N ALA A 283 -1.22 13.88 -7.08
CA ALA A 283 -0.52 15.13 -7.35
C ALA A 283 0.51 15.04 -8.48
N GLU A 284 0.78 13.84 -9.01
CA GLU A 284 1.80 13.61 -10.03
C GLU A 284 1.24 13.03 -11.33
N ILE A 285 0.21 12.18 -11.29
CA ILE A 285 -0.27 11.46 -12.49
C ILE A 285 -1.25 12.31 -13.30
N SER A 286 -0.98 12.44 -14.60
CA SER A 286 -1.87 13.08 -15.59
C SER A 286 -2.09 12.17 -16.81
N PRO A 287 -3.30 12.18 -17.41
CA PRO A 287 -3.58 11.45 -18.65
C PRO A 287 -2.71 11.85 -19.84
N ALA A 288 -2.08 13.02 -19.79
CA ALA A 288 -1.20 13.54 -20.84
C ALA A 288 0.20 12.91 -20.81
N MET A 289 0.54 12.16 -19.75
CA MET A 289 1.85 11.53 -19.60
C MET A 289 2.03 10.35 -20.54
N ASP A 290 3.24 10.20 -21.07
CA ASP A 290 3.64 8.98 -21.77
C ASP A 290 3.84 7.79 -20.81
N PRO A 291 3.88 6.56 -21.33
CA PRO A 291 4.04 5.37 -20.50
C PRO A 291 5.34 5.32 -19.68
N GLU A 292 6.41 6.00 -20.09
CA GLU A 292 7.67 6.00 -19.36
C GLU A 292 7.57 6.83 -18.08
N HIS A 293 6.97 8.03 -18.15
CA HIS A 293 6.67 8.85 -16.98
C HIS A 293 5.79 8.09 -15.97
N ILE A 294 4.71 7.47 -16.45
CA ILE A 294 3.80 6.71 -15.58
C ILE A 294 4.54 5.55 -14.92
N ARG A 295 5.35 4.78 -15.67
CA ARG A 295 6.14 3.68 -15.13
C ARG A 295 7.13 4.16 -14.08
N ALA A 296 7.85 5.25 -14.35
CA ALA A 296 8.83 5.81 -13.43
C ALA A 296 8.20 6.27 -12.13
N ILE A 297 7.09 7.01 -12.20
CA ILE A 297 6.34 7.49 -11.04
C ILE A 297 5.88 6.29 -10.21
N LEU A 298 5.21 5.32 -10.84
CA LEU A 298 4.68 4.14 -10.18
C LEU A 298 5.76 3.32 -9.48
N MET A 299 6.85 2.99 -10.18
CA MET A 299 7.91 2.18 -9.62
C MET A 299 8.64 2.91 -8.48
N GLY A 300 8.83 4.23 -8.59
CA GLY A 300 9.39 5.04 -7.51
C GLY A 300 8.50 5.02 -6.27
N LEU A 301 7.21 5.39 -6.41
CA LEU A 301 6.26 5.44 -5.30
C LEU A 301 6.10 4.07 -4.62
N LEU A 302 5.93 3.00 -5.40
CA LEU A 302 5.66 1.66 -4.85
C LEU A 302 6.83 1.10 -4.04
N ILE A 303 8.05 1.24 -4.55
CA ILE A 303 9.24 0.73 -3.87
C ILE A 303 9.54 1.61 -2.64
N SER A 304 9.51 2.94 -2.81
CA SER A 304 9.81 3.87 -1.72
C SER A 304 8.79 3.84 -0.59
N GLY A 305 7.52 3.59 -0.89
CA GLY A 305 6.49 3.40 0.13
C GLY A 305 6.75 2.23 1.09
N GLY A 306 7.62 1.29 0.74
CA GLY A 306 8.07 0.21 1.64
C GLY A 306 9.13 0.61 2.67
N MET A 307 9.75 1.78 2.53
CA MET A 307 10.89 2.20 3.35
C MET A 307 10.51 2.46 4.81
N LEU A 308 9.35 3.08 5.06
CA LEU A 308 8.85 3.41 6.40
C LEU A 308 7.37 3.02 6.54
N ILE A 309 6.91 3.00 7.80
CA ILE A 309 5.53 2.63 8.15
C ILE A 309 4.47 3.47 7.42
N PRO A 310 4.57 4.82 7.35
CA PRO A 310 3.49 5.62 6.75
C PRO A 310 3.34 5.47 5.24
N GLY A 311 4.38 4.98 4.53
CA GLY A 311 4.43 5.01 3.08
C GLY A 311 3.44 4.07 2.37
N ASN A 312 2.99 3.00 3.04
CA ASN A 312 1.97 2.10 2.48
C ASN A 312 1.09 1.43 3.55
N ILE A 313 -0.16 1.13 3.20
CA ILE A 313 -1.19 0.51 4.03
C ILE A 313 -0.75 -0.82 4.66
N PRO A 314 -0.10 -1.76 3.95
CA PRO A 314 0.40 -2.98 4.57
C PRO A 314 1.32 -2.71 5.76
N ASN A 315 2.16 -1.69 5.65
CA ASN A 315 3.12 -1.34 6.67
C ASN A 315 2.40 -0.81 7.92
N ILE A 316 1.42 0.07 7.74
CA ILE A 316 0.61 0.65 8.82
C ILE A 316 -0.11 -0.45 9.60
N ILE A 317 -0.80 -1.36 8.89
CA ILE A 317 -1.58 -2.43 9.52
C ILE A 317 -0.66 -3.39 10.26
N SER A 318 0.38 -3.90 9.58
CA SER A 318 1.23 -4.93 10.17
C SER A 318 2.10 -4.38 11.29
N ALA A 319 2.62 -3.15 11.17
CA ALA A 319 3.39 -2.56 12.26
C ALA A 319 2.53 -2.24 13.49
N GLY A 320 1.29 -1.76 13.28
CA GLY A 320 0.37 -1.48 14.39
C GLY A 320 -0.06 -2.74 15.13
N LYS A 321 -0.36 -3.83 14.41
CA LYS A 321 -0.83 -5.10 15.01
C LYS A 321 0.27 -5.97 15.60
N LEU A 322 1.51 -5.87 15.11
CA LEU A 322 2.67 -6.61 15.62
C LEU A 322 3.58 -5.75 16.50
N GLU A 323 3.12 -4.56 16.89
CA GLU A 323 3.83 -3.59 17.73
C GLU A 323 5.25 -3.23 17.25
N ILE A 324 5.46 -3.19 15.93
CA ILE A 324 6.76 -2.91 15.33
C ILE A 324 7.04 -1.41 15.42
N LYS A 325 8.12 -1.02 16.08
CA LYS A 325 8.50 0.39 16.18
C LYS A 325 9.02 0.91 14.85
N SER A 326 8.79 2.19 14.55
CA SER A 326 9.28 2.84 13.30
C SER A 326 10.78 2.70 13.10
N LYS A 327 11.57 2.70 14.19
CA LYS A 327 13.03 2.49 14.13
C LYS A 327 13.41 1.06 13.73
N GLU A 328 12.62 0.06 14.14
CA GLU A 328 12.83 -1.34 13.80
C GLU A 328 12.47 -1.58 12.33
N TRP A 329 11.34 -1.01 11.90
CA TRP A 329 10.95 -1.00 10.48
C TRP A 329 12.03 -0.37 9.61
N ALA A 330 12.42 0.88 9.91
CA ALA A 330 13.34 1.65 9.10
C ALA A 330 14.71 0.98 8.91
N LYS A 331 15.19 0.23 9.92
CA LYS A 331 16.45 -0.52 9.83
C LYS A 331 16.44 -1.61 8.76
N ILE A 332 15.27 -2.13 8.41
CA ILE A 332 15.10 -3.20 7.41
C ILE A 332 14.51 -2.63 6.12
N GLY A 333 13.46 -1.82 6.23
CA GLY A 333 12.71 -1.25 5.12
C GLY A 333 13.54 -0.32 4.25
N ILE A 334 14.32 0.59 4.85
CA ILE A 334 15.15 1.53 4.06
C ILE A 334 16.20 0.78 3.24
N PRO A 335 17.08 -0.08 3.81
CA PRO A 335 18.12 -0.73 3.02
C PRO A 335 17.58 -1.63 1.92
N ILE A 336 16.53 -2.42 2.21
CA ILE A 336 15.94 -3.34 1.22
C ILE A 336 15.29 -2.54 0.09
N SER A 337 14.43 -1.58 0.42
CA SER A 337 13.73 -0.80 -0.60
C SER A 337 14.71 0.03 -1.43
N MET A 338 15.76 0.60 -0.82
CA MET A 338 16.81 1.31 -1.56
C MET A 338 17.56 0.40 -2.54
N ALA A 339 17.89 -0.84 -2.12
CA ALA A 339 18.52 -1.81 -3.01
C ALA A 339 17.60 -2.18 -4.19
N VAL A 340 16.31 -2.40 -3.93
CA VAL A 340 15.31 -2.66 -4.98
C VAL A 340 15.17 -1.45 -5.91
N LEU A 341 15.17 -0.23 -5.36
CA LEU A 341 15.08 1.02 -6.10
C LEU A 341 16.25 1.16 -7.08
N VAL A 342 17.48 0.90 -6.63
CA VAL A 342 18.67 0.90 -7.50
C VAL A 342 18.57 -0.15 -8.60
N VAL A 343 18.19 -1.38 -8.25
CA VAL A 343 18.08 -2.48 -9.22
C VAL A 343 17.00 -2.20 -10.27
N CYS A 344 15.82 -1.74 -9.83
CA CYS A 344 14.74 -1.37 -10.73
C CYS A 344 15.10 -0.15 -11.59
N TYR A 345 15.85 0.82 -11.08
CA TYR A 345 16.36 1.93 -11.88
C TYR A 345 17.20 1.42 -13.07
N ILE A 346 18.09 0.45 -12.84
CA ILE A 346 18.88 -0.16 -13.90
C ILE A 346 17.96 -0.80 -14.93
N PHE A 347 17.04 -1.69 -14.52
CA PHE A 347 16.14 -2.38 -15.46
C PHE A 347 15.15 -1.46 -16.22
N VAL A 348 14.82 -0.30 -15.66
CA VAL A 348 13.86 0.63 -16.27
C VAL A 348 14.55 1.61 -17.22
N PHE A 349 15.82 1.99 -16.98
CA PHE A 349 16.46 3.12 -17.68
C PHE A 349 17.81 2.81 -18.35
N ILE A 350 18.42 1.65 -18.10
CA ILE A 350 19.72 1.23 -18.65
C ILE A 350 19.53 -0.05 -19.44
#